data_AF-A0A1E8PKV8-F1
#
_entry.id   AF-A0A1E8PKV8-F1
#
_cell.length_a   1.000
_cell.length_b   1.000
_cell.length_c   1.000
_cell.angle_alpha   90.00
_cell.angle_beta   90.00
_cell.angle_gamma   90.00
#
_symmetry.space_group_name_H-M   'P 1'
#
loop_
_entity.id
_entity.type
_entity.pdbx_description
1 polymer ?
#
loop_
_entity_poly.entity_id
_entity_poly.type
_entity_poly.pdbx_seq_one_letter_code
_entity_poly.pdbx_strand_id
1 'polypeptide(L)'
;MLAAGIAERLSDVSPGRRRPHNTAGFTPAALRRLARAAQGIVRRINILADKALLAAFADDAQQVSARHVRLAIADSAFTARHGTQASCWRAPCAR
;
A
#
# COMPACT_ATOMS: atom_id res chain seq x y z
N MET A 1 -38.00 -24.39 -28.52
CA MET A 1 -36.82 -24.04 -29.34
C MET A 1 -36.97 -22.57 -29.70
N LEU A 2 -36.22 -21.58 -29.24
CA LEU A 2 -34.84 -21.48 -28.74
C LEU A 2 -34.74 -20.12 -28.01
N ALA A 3 -34.87 -20.04 -26.69
CA ALA A 3 -34.63 -18.79 -25.93
C ALA A 3 -34.49 -19.01 -24.40
N ALA A 4 -33.91 -20.13 -23.97
CA ALA A 4 -33.59 -20.39 -22.57
C ALA A 4 -32.10 -20.78 -22.48
N GLY A 5 -31.22 -19.79 -22.62
CA GLY A 5 -29.77 -20.01 -22.75
C GLY A 5 -28.91 -18.96 -22.05
N ILE A 6 -29.43 -18.28 -21.02
CA ILE A 6 -28.66 -17.32 -20.19
C ILE A 6 -28.84 -17.56 -18.68
N ALA A 7 -29.48 -18.65 -18.27
CA ALA A 7 -29.84 -18.90 -16.88
C ALA A 7 -28.84 -19.78 -16.08
N GLU A 8 -27.63 -20.00 -16.59
CA GLU A 8 -26.72 -21.02 -16.02
C GLU A 8 -25.30 -20.51 -15.69
N ARG A 9 -25.18 -19.24 -15.28
CA ARG A 9 -23.86 -18.69 -14.96
C ARG A 9 -23.82 -17.78 -13.73
N LEU A 10 -24.71 -18.02 -12.77
CA LEU A 10 -24.74 -17.30 -11.48
C LEU A 10 -25.05 -18.21 -10.28
N SER A 11 -24.72 -19.50 -10.36
CA SER A 11 -24.80 -20.44 -9.23
C SER A 11 -23.47 -20.69 -8.51
N ASP A 12 -22.39 -19.97 -8.84
CA ASP A 12 -21.09 -20.15 -8.16
C ASP A 12 -20.54 -18.90 -7.49
N VAL A 13 -21.43 -18.10 -6.89
CA VAL A 13 -21.03 -17.25 -5.75
C VAL A 13 -21.48 -17.97 -4.49
N SER A 14 -20.77 -19.06 -4.18
CA SER A 14 -20.76 -19.61 -2.83
C SER A 14 -20.40 -18.48 -1.86
N PRO A 15 -21.20 -18.18 -0.81
CA PRO A 15 -20.77 -17.32 0.29
C PRO A 15 -19.81 -18.13 1.16
N GLY A 16 -18.69 -18.54 0.57
CA GLY A 16 -17.65 -19.32 1.19
C GLY A 16 -16.90 -18.45 2.18
N ARG A 17 -17.30 -18.55 3.45
CA ARG A 17 -16.46 -18.23 4.62
C ARG A 17 -15.91 -16.81 4.58
N ARG A 18 -16.70 -15.81 5.01
CA ARG A 18 -16.14 -14.54 5.50
C ARG A 18 -15.16 -14.89 6.63
N ARG A 19 -13.88 -15.04 6.28
CA ARG A 19 -12.80 -15.12 7.26
C ARG A 19 -12.95 -13.86 8.10
N PRO A 20 -12.94 -13.92 9.44
CA PRO A 20 -12.77 -12.72 10.23
C PRO A 20 -11.35 -12.22 9.93
N HIS A 21 -11.19 -11.49 8.84
CA HIS A 21 -9.97 -10.76 8.57
C HIS A 21 -10.04 -9.50 9.45
N ASN A 22 -9.89 -9.71 10.75
CA ASN A 22 -9.42 -8.64 11.63
C ASN A 22 -7.93 -8.37 11.32
N THR A 23 -7.63 -8.12 10.04
CA THR A 23 -6.31 -7.72 9.58
C THR A 23 -6.10 -6.31 10.06
N ALA A 24 -5.70 -6.18 11.33
CA ALA A 24 -4.93 -5.04 11.77
C ALA A 24 -3.67 -5.05 10.91
N GLY A 25 -3.76 -4.44 9.73
CA GLY A 25 -2.69 -4.43 8.73
C GLY A 25 -1.42 -3.81 9.29
N PHE A 26 -1.51 -3.05 10.39
CA PHE A 26 -0.40 -2.48 11.12
C PHE A 26 -0.39 -2.92 12.58
N THR A 27 0.78 -3.37 13.04
CA THR A 27 1.04 -3.56 14.45
C THR A 27 1.00 -2.23 15.21
N PRO A 28 0.60 -2.18 16.49
CA PRO A 28 0.62 -0.93 17.28
C PRO A 28 2.01 -0.28 17.34
N ALA A 29 3.07 -1.08 17.32
CA ALA A 29 4.45 -0.58 17.26
C ALA A 29 4.78 0.09 15.91
N ALA A 30 4.26 -0.44 14.80
CA ALA A 30 4.37 0.16 13.48
C ALA A 30 3.63 1.52 13.43
N LEU A 31 2.40 1.59 13.94
CA LEU A 31 1.61 2.83 13.98
C LEU A 31 2.31 3.94 14.77
N ARG A 32 2.85 3.64 15.96
CA ARG A 32 3.61 4.63 16.76
C ARG A 32 4.84 5.16 16.01
N ARG A 33 5.54 4.29 15.28
CA ARG A 33 6.70 4.70 14.46
C ARG A 33 6.28 5.55 13.27
N LEU A 34 5.21 5.15 12.58
CA LEU A 34 4.69 5.84 11.41
C LEU A 34 4.19 7.24 11.75
N ALA A 35 3.42 7.37 12.83
CA ALA A 35 2.94 8.67 13.31
C ALA A 35 4.09 9.62 13.68
N ARG A 36 5.13 9.10 14.35
CA ARG A 36 6.34 9.89 14.68
C ARG A 36 7.10 10.33 13.43
N ALA A 37 7.25 9.46 12.45
CA ALA A 37 7.96 9.77 11.21
C ALA A 37 7.22 10.76 10.32
N ALA A 38 5.88 10.73 10.32
CA ALA A 38 5.06 11.60 9.50
C ALA A 38 4.97 13.05 10.03
N GLN A 39 5.33 13.30 11.29
CA GLN A 39 5.32 14.64 11.92
C GLN A 39 3.94 15.33 11.84
N GLY A 40 2.84 14.55 11.90
CA GLY A 40 1.47 15.08 11.87
C GLY A 40 0.95 15.49 10.47
N ILE A 41 1.72 15.28 9.41
CA ILE A 41 1.29 15.60 8.04
C ILE A 41 0.60 14.37 7.42
N VAL A 42 -0.70 14.47 7.18
CA VAL A 42 -1.52 13.38 6.61
C VAL A 42 -0.93 12.83 5.30
N ARG A 43 -0.44 13.70 4.42
CA ARG A 43 0.17 13.26 3.15
C ARG A 43 1.44 12.42 3.35
N ARG A 44 2.21 12.66 4.41
CA ARG A 44 3.38 11.84 4.76
C ARG A 44 2.98 10.50 5.35
N ILE A 45 1.92 10.47 6.15
CA ILE A 45 1.34 9.22 6.69
C ILE A 45 0.97 8.30 5.53
N ASN A 46 0.25 8.81 4.53
CA ASN A 46 -0.20 7.99 3.39
C ASN A 46 0.97 7.43 2.59
N ILE A 47 1.97 8.26 2.26
CA ILE A 47 3.15 7.82 1.51
C ILE A 47 3.95 6.76 2.30
N LEU A 48 4.15 6.97 3.60
CA LEU A 48 4.87 6.01 4.45
C LEU A 48 4.09 4.70 4.61
N ALA A 49 2.76 4.77 4.70
CA ALA A 49 1.91 3.60 4.79
C ALA A 49 2.01 2.74 3.52
N ASP A 50 1.91 3.37 2.35
CA ASP A 50 2.00 2.66 1.06
C ASP A 50 3.35 1.96 0.89
N LYS A 51 4.46 2.65 1.21
CA LYS A 51 5.79 2.05 1.18
C LYS A 51 5.95 0.92 2.20
N ALA A 52 5.36 1.06 3.39
CA ALA A 52 5.41 0.00 4.41
C ALA A 52 4.57 -1.22 4.01
N LEU A 53 3.47 -1.02 3.27
CA LEU A 53 2.67 -2.09 2.69
C LEU A 53 3.44 -2.83 1.59
N LEU A 54 4.12 -2.10 0.70
CA LEU A 54 4.97 -2.73 -0.33
C LEU A 54 6.13 -3.52 0.29
N ALA A 55 6.76 -3.00 1.35
CA ALA A 55 7.80 -3.72 2.07
C ALA A 55 7.26 -4.99 2.75
N ALA A 56 6.06 -4.94 3.32
CA ALA A 56 5.43 -6.12 3.91
C ALA A 56 5.05 -7.17 2.85
N PHE A 57 4.58 -6.72 1.69
CA PHE A 57 4.29 -7.61 0.55
C PHE A 57 5.56 -8.30 0.02
N ALA A 58 6.66 -7.57 -0.08
CA ALA A 58 7.95 -8.15 -0.49
C ALA A 58 8.48 -9.20 0.51
N ASP A 59 8.19 -9.04 1.80
CA ASP A 59 8.52 -9.99 2.87
C ASP A 59 7.45 -11.10 3.04
N ASP A 60 6.47 -11.22 2.13
CA ASP A 60 5.29 -12.12 2.19
C ASP A 60 4.49 -12.02 3.52
N ALA A 61 4.60 -10.87 4.19
CA ALA A 61 4.04 -10.67 5.52
C ALA A 61 2.61 -10.14 5.45
N GLN A 62 1.68 -10.85 6.08
CA GLN A 62 0.26 -10.44 6.20
C GLN A 62 0.03 -9.24 7.13
N GLN A 63 1.03 -8.86 7.95
CA GLN A 63 0.96 -7.73 8.88
C GLN A 63 2.21 -6.83 8.78
N VAL A 64 1.99 -5.52 8.79
CA VAL A 64 3.05 -4.51 8.79
C VAL A 64 3.65 -4.36 10.19
N SER A 65 4.90 -4.80 10.32
CA SER A 65 5.70 -4.68 11.54
C SER A 65 6.46 -3.35 11.58
N ALA A 66 7.04 -3.04 12.74
CA ALA A 66 7.91 -1.87 12.87
C ALA A 66 9.18 -1.96 12.00
N ARG A 67 9.56 -3.16 11.51
CA ARG A 67 10.68 -3.34 10.57
C ARG A 67 10.34 -2.78 9.20
N HIS A 68 9.17 -3.12 8.66
CA HIS A 68 8.71 -2.62 7.36
C HIS A 68 8.56 -1.09 7.36
N VAL A 69 8.07 -0.51 8.46
CA VAL A 69 8.01 0.96 8.61
C VAL A 69 9.40 1.60 8.63
N ARG A 70 10.44 0.95 9.19
CA ARG A 70 11.81 1.48 9.13
C ARG A 70 12.34 1.48 7.71
N LEU A 71 12.08 0.42 6.94
CA LEU A 71 12.45 0.34 5.54
C LEU A 71 11.74 1.45 4.74
N ALA A 72 10.45 1.65 4.97
CA ALA A 72 9.69 2.74 4.35
C ALA A 72 10.21 4.15 4.70
N ILE A 73 10.65 4.36 5.95
CA ILE A 73 11.27 5.63 6.37
C ILE A 73 12.63 5.82 5.70
N ALA A 74 13.47 4.78 5.63
CA ALA A 74 14.77 4.83 4.97
C ALA A 74 14.64 5.11 3.47
N ASP A 75 13.61 4.55 2.82
CA ASP A 75 13.28 4.80 1.42
C ASP A 75 12.66 6.20 1.19
N SER A 76 12.20 6.86 2.24
CA SER A 76 11.55 8.16 2.13
C SER A 76 12.54 9.30 2.35
N ALA A 77 12.87 10.00 1.27
CA ALA A 77 13.74 11.18 1.28
C ALA A 77 13.09 12.44 1.91
N PHE A 78 12.33 12.33 3.00
CA PHE A 78 11.71 13.48 3.68
C PHE A 78 12.74 14.46 4.27
N THR A 79 14.01 14.06 4.34
CA THR A 79 15.16 14.88 4.77
C THR A 79 15.86 15.65 3.65
N ALA A 80 15.53 15.40 2.38
CA ALA A 80 16.10 16.18 1.29
C ALA A 80 15.14 17.34 0.97
N ARG A 81 15.62 18.57 1.19
CA ARG A 81 15.06 19.77 0.57
C ARG A 81 14.76 19.44 -0.90
N HIS A 82 13.53 19.67 -1.35
CA HIS A 82 13.13 19.55 -2.75
C HIS A 82 13.83 20.62 -3.63
N GLY A 83 15.16 20.70 -3.59
CA GLY A 83 15.97 21.32 -4.63
C GLY A 83 16.25 20.23 -5.65
N THR A 84 15.66 20.37 -6.83
CA THR A 84 15.96 19.56 -8.02
C THR A 84 15.75 18.05 -7.86
N GLN A 85 14.51 17.62 -7.63
CA GLN A 85 14.09 16.33 -8.20
C GLN A 85 13.95 16.56 -9.71
N ALA A 86 15.08 16.47 -10.41
CA ALA A 86 15.13 16.59 -11.86
C ALA A 86 14.19 15.55 -12.45
N SER A 87 13.07 16.04 -12.98
CA SER A 87 12.12 15.26 -13.74
C SER A 87 12.76 14.94 -15.08
N CYS A 88 13.48 13.81 -15.16
CA CYS A 88 13.87 13.23 -16.44
C CYS A 88 12.64 12.89 -17.32
N TRP A 89 11.45 12.80 -16.72
CA TRP A 89 10.17 12.72 -17.44
C TRP A 89 9.73 14.03 -18.13
N ARG A 90 10.49 15.13 -17.96
CA ARG A 90 10.36 16.41 -18.67
C ARG A 90 11.52 16.65 -19.63
N ALA A 91 12.16 15.61 -20.19
CA ALA A 91 12.90 15.82 -21.42
C ALA A 91 11.90 15.83 -22.58
N PRO A 92 11.75 16.94 -23.35
CA PRO A 92 11.10 16.84 -24.63
C PRO A 92 11.95 15.88 -25.47
N CYS A 93 11.31 14.89 -26.07
CA CYS A 93 11.89 14.07 -27.12
C CYS A 93 12.57 15.02 -28.12
N ALA A 94 13.91 15.08 -28.08
CA ALA A 94 14.68 15.88 -29.01
C ALA A 94 14.48 15.26 -30.40
N ARG A 95 13.98 16.13 -31.26
CA ARG A 95 13.55 15.92 -32.64
C ARG A 95 14.67 15.45 -33.55
#